data_AF-A0A085LIQ4-F1
#
_entry.id   AF-A0A085LIQ4-F1
#
_cell.length_a   1.000
_cell.length_b   1.000
_cell.length_c   1.000
_cell.angle_alpha   90.00
_cell.angle_beta   90.00
_cell.angle_gamma   90.00
#
_symmetry.space_group_name_H-M   'P 1'
#
loop_
_entity.id
_entity.type
_entity.pdbx_description
1 polymer ?
#
loop_
_entity_poly.entity_id
_entity_poly.type
_entity_poly.pdbx_seq_one_letter_code
_entity_poly.pdbx_strand_id
1 'polypeptide(L)'
;MANTNGLPMALDAVSVKVPPFWSHSPALWFKRVEAQFQVAHITADETKFNYIVGNLECQVMEQCFDIIYSPPETDKYYSLVHIGPFR
;
A
#
# COMPACT_ATOMS: atom_id res chain seq x y z
N MET A 1 -20.19 -40.71 -14.38
CA MET A 1 -20.42 -39.26 -14.50
C MET A 1 -20.28 -38.68 -13.10
N ALA A 2 -19.17 -38.01 -12.81
CA ALA A 2 -19.01 -37.18 -11.60
C ALA A 2 -17.95 -36.12 -11.92
N ASN A 3 -18.46 -34.95 -12.24
CA ASN A 3 -17.81 -33.68 -12.52
C ASN A 3 -17.84 -32.84 -11.25
N THR A 4 -16.71 -32.27 -10.85
CA THR A 4 -16.56 -30.81 -10.62
C THR A 4 -15.13 -30.51 -10.26
N ASN A 5 -14.50 -29.74 -11.16
CA ASN A 5 -13.20 -29.13 -11.04
C ASN A 5 -13.10 -28.30 -9.76
N GLY A 6 -12.38 -28.81 -8.76
CA GLY A 6 -11.84 -28.00 -7.68
C GLY A 6 -10.62 -27.23 -8.18
N LEU A 7 -10.84 -26.22 -9.02
CA LEU A 7 -9.83 -25.17 -9.15
C LEU A 7 -9.68 -24.58 -7.75
N PRO A 8 -8.47 -24.49 -7.17
CA PRO A 8 -8.30 -23.71 -5.94
C PRO A 8 -8.90 -22.35 -6.27
N MET A 9 -9.73 -21.83 -5.36
CA MET A 9 -10.19 -20.44 -5.42
C MET A 9 -8.93 -19.61 -5.62
N ALA A 10 -8.65 -19.27 -6.87
CA ALA A 10 -7.60 -18.34 -7.21
C ALA A 10 -8.14 -17.08 -6.57
N LEU A 11 -7.58 -16.77 -5.41
CA LEU A 11 -7.69 -15.47 -4.81
C LEU A 11 -7.36 -14.54 -5.96
N ASP A 12 -8.41 -13.94 -6.56
CA ASP A 12 -8.25 -12.89 -7.54
C ASP A 12 -7.57 -11.81 -6.73
N ALA A 13 -6.23 -11.85 -6.76
CA ALA A 13 -5.40 -10.90 -6.08
C ALA A 13 -5.69 -9.62 -6.82
N VAL A 14 -6.70 -8.90 -6.33
CA VAL A 14 -7.18 -7.65 -6.87
C VAL A 14 -5.96 -6.81 -7.09
N SER A 15 -5.56 -6.71 -8.36
CA SER A 15 -4.28 -6.12 -8.70
C SER A 15 -4.47 -4.62 -8.54
N VAL A 16 -4.20 -4.12 -7.33
CA VAL A 16 -4.14 -2.70 -7.08
C VAL A 16 -3.03 -2.14 -7.95
N LYS A 17 -3.44 -1.44 -9.01
CA LYS A 17 -2.54 -0.69 -9.88
C LYS A 17 -2.20 0.59 -9.16
N VAL A 18 -1.14 0.55 -8.35
CA VAL A 18 -0.60 1.74 -7.71
C VAL A 18 -0.07 2.67 -8.82
N PRO A 19 -0.52 3.93 -8.89
CA PRO A 19 0.00 4.90 -9.85
C PRO A 19 1.48 5.23 -9.55
N PRO A 20 2.24 5.71 -10.55
CA PRO A 20 3.60 6.18 -10.34
C PRO A 20 3.62 7.27 -9.27
N PHE A 21 4.66 7.26 -8.43
CA PHE A 21 4.84 8.20 -7.34
C PHE A 21 4.92 9.64 -7.83
N TRP A 22 4.32 10.57 -7.08
CA TRP A 22 4.36 12.00 -7.39
C TRP A 22 5.23 12.74 -6.38
N SER A 23 6.51 12.92 -6.69
CA SER A 23 7.48 13.57 -5.80
C SER A 23 7.15 15.05 -5.53
N HIS A 24 6.43 15.73 -6.43
CA HIS A 24 5.94 17.10 -6.23
C HIS A 24 4.69 17.19 -5.33
N SER A 25 3.88 16.14 -5.26
CA SER A 25 2.63 16.15 -4.47
C SER A 25 2.34 14.77 -3.85
N PRO A 26 3.23 14.31 -2.96
CA PRO A 26 3.15 13.02 -2.30
C PRO A 26 1.86 12.80 -1.49
N ALA A 27 1.34 13.83 -0.82
CA ALA A 27 0.06 13.75 -0.10
C ALA A 27 -1.14 13.46 -1.03
N LEU A 28 -1.20 14.08 -2.21
CA LEU A 28 -2.24 13.82 -3.21
C LEU A 28 -2.12 12.43 -3.84
N TRP A 29 -0.89 11.99 -4.11
CA TRP A 29 -0.64 10.63 -4.55
C TRP A 29 -1.14 9.62 -3.51
N PHE A 30 -0.83 9.85 -2.24
CA PHE A 30 -1.26 8.98 -1.15
C PHE A 30 -2.79 8.85 -1.09
N LYS A 31 -3.52 9.97 -1.15
CA LYS A 31 -4.99 9.98 -1.22
C LYS A 31 -5.54 9.17 -2.40
N ARG A 32 -4.87 9.23 -3.55
CA ARG A 32 -5.26 8.45 -4.73
C ARG A 32 -5.05 6.95 -4.51
N VAL A 33 -3.95 6.57 -3.89
CA VAL A 33 -3.68 5.16 -3.53
C VAL A 33 -4.68 4.66 -2.49
N GLU A 34 -5.03 5.47 -1.48
CA GLU A 34 -6.08 5.15 -0.51
C GLU A 34 -7.42 4.83 -1.17
N ALA A 35 -7.83 5.64 -2.16
CA ALA A 35 -9.05 5.39 -2.90
C ALA A 35 -9.00 4.03 -3.65
N GLN A 36 -7.84 3.66 -4.20
CA GLN A 36 -7.66 2.35 -4.84
C GLN A 36 -7.73 1.20 -3.83
N PHE A 37 -7.13 1.36 -2.65
CA PHE A 37 -7.25 0.35 -1.58
C PHE A 37 -8.70 0.16 -1.15
N GLN A 38 -9.49 1.23 -1.04
CA GLN A 38 -10.91 1.15 -0.72
C GLN A 38 -11.70 0.40 -1.81
N VAL A 39 -11.48 0.71 -3.08
CA VAL A 39 -12.11 0.02 -4.22
C VAL A 39 -11.73 -1.46 -4.26
N ALA A 40 -10.48 -1.77 -3.92
CA ALA A 40 -9.97 -3.13 -3.85
C ALA A 40 -10.27 -3.86 -2.53
N HIS A 41 -11.03 -3.24 -1.61
CA HIS A 41 -11.31 -3.77 -0.28
C HIS A 41 -10.07 -4.17 0.53
N ILE A 42 -8.93 -3.52 0.28
CA ILE A 42 -7.70 -3.72 1.05
C ILE A 42 -7.83 -2.96 2.36
N THR A 43 -8.06 -3.71 3.44
CA THR A 43 -8.20 -3.19 4.80
C THR A 43 -6.98 -3.47 5.67
N ALA A 44 -6.18 -4.48 5.32
CA ALA A 44 -4.97 -4.85 6.04
C ALA A 44 -3.90 -3.76 5.95
N ASP A 45 -3.52 -3.22 7.11
CA ASP A 45 -2.48 -2.20 7.26
C ASP A 45 -1.14 -2.63 6.65
N GLU A 46 -0.72 -3.87 6.92
CA GLU A 46 0.50 -4.47 6.36
C GLU A 46 0.48 -4.51 4.82
N THR A 47 -0.65 -4.90 4.23
CA THR A 47 -0.80 -4.93 2.78
C THR A 47 -0.67 -3.52 2.20
N LYS A 48 -1.38 -2.53 2.77
CA LYS A 48 -1.29 -1.14 2.34
C LYS A 48 0.14 -0.61 2.45
N PHE A 49 0.79 -0.86 3.58
CA PHE A 49 2.18 -0.46 3.83
C PHE A 49 3.13 -1.03 2.76
N ASN A 50 3.05 -2.33 2.49
CA ASN A 50 3.87 -2.98 1.47
C ASN A 50 3.67 -2.37 0.06
N TYR A 51 2.43 -2.07 -0.30
CA TYR A 51 2.12 -1.40 -1.58
C TYR A 51 2.72 0.00 -1.65
N ILE A 52 2.64 0.77 -0.56
CA ILE A 52 3.23 2.12 -0.53
C ILE A 52 4.74 2.01 -0.66
N VAL A 53 5.41 1.28 0.23
CA VAL A 53 6.87 1.13 0.25
C VAL A 53 7.42 0.65 -1.09
N GLY A 54 6.75 -0.33 -1.73
CA GLY A 54 7.16 -0.83 -3.05
C GLY A 54 7.01 0.18 -4.20
N ASN A 55 6.28 1.28 -4.00
CA ASN A 55 6.06 2.33 -5.00
C ASN A 55 6.68 3.68 -4.62
N LEU A 56 7.33 3.82 -3.47
CA LEU A 56 8.02 5.05 -3.09
C LEU A 56 9.36 5.21 -3.84
N GLU A 57 9.76 6.46 -4.07
CA GLU A 57 11.12 6.76 -4.54
C GLU A 57 12.12 6.74 -3.39
N CYS A 58 13.40 6.46 -3.69
CA CYS A 58 14.48 6.38 -2.70
C CYS A 58 14.52 7.61 -1.76
N GLN A 59 14.38 8.82 -2.31
CA GLN A 59 14.40 10.06 -1.52
C GLN A 59 13.27 10.14 -0.47
N VAL A 60 12.13 9.50 -0.73
CA VAL A 60 11.00 9.47 0.20
C VAL A 60 11.11 8.29 1.16
N MET A 61 11.64 7.16 0.70
CA MET A 61 12.04 6.05 1.57
C MET A 61 13.07 6.49 2.61
N GLU A 62 14.07 7.29 2.25
CA GLU A 62 15.08 7.80 3.19
C GLU A 62 14.44 8.67 4.29
N GLN A 63 13.44 9.48 3.94
CA GLN A 63 12.70 10.29 4.91
C GLN A 63 11.79 9.45 5.81
N CYS A 64 11.35 8.29 5.34
CA CYS A 64 10.49 7.37 6.08
C CYS A 64 11.27 6.18 6.65
N PHE A 65 12.62 6.20 6.58
CA PHE A 65 13.47 5.05 6.86
C PHE A 65 13.24 4.50 8.25
N ASP A 66 13.08 5.38 9.24
CA ASP A 66 12.82 5.00 10.64
C ASP A 66 11.58 4.10 10.77
N ILE A 67 10.50 4.45 10.06
CA ILE A 67 9.22 3.71 10.09
C ILE A 67 9.28 2.46 9.20
N ILE A 68 10.10 2.47 8.15
CA ILE A 68 10.29 1.30 7.27
C ILE A 68 11.17 0.24 7.94
N TYR A 69 12.23 0.66 8.63
CA TYR A 69 13.19 -0.20 9.29
C TYR A 69 12.73 -0.64 10.67
N SER A 70 12.01 0.24 11.38
CA SER A 70 11.40 -0.03 12.68
C SER A 70 9.91 0.29 12.64
N PRO A 71 9.10 -0.53 11.92
CA PRO A 71 7.67 -0.28 11.84
C PRO A 71 7.01 -0.49 13.22
N PRO A 72 6.10 0.39 13.64
CA PRO A 72 5.34 0.20 14.87
C PRO A 72 4.47 -1.07 14.80
N GLU A 73 4.17 -1.68 15.94
CA GLU A 73 3.38 -2.92 15.99
C GLU A 73 1.94 -2.73 15.48
N THR A 74 1.42 -1.50 15.54
CA THR A 74 0.08 -1.10 15.09
C THR A 74 0.16 0.20 14.30
N ASP A 75 -0.79 0.41 13.39
CA ASP A 75 -0.94 1.67 12.65
C ASP A 75 0.30 2.06 11.81
N LYS A 76 0.97 1.11 11.15
CA LYS A 76 2.16 1.38 10.32
C LYS A 76 1.83 2.31 9.17
N TYR A 77 0.67 2.08 8.53
CA TYR A 77 0.18 2.93 7.45
C TYR A 77 -0.08 4.36 7.92
N TYR A 78 -0.77 4.52 9.05
CA TYR A 78 -1.07 5.84 9.60
C TYR A 78 0.19 6.59 10.04
N SER A 79 1.14 5.88 10.64
CA SER A 79 2.44 6.43 11.03
C SER A 79 3.22 6.91 9.81
N LEU A 80 3.14 6.19 8.68
CA LEU A 80 3.74 6.59 7.41
C LEU A 80 3.10 7.85 6.81
N VAL A 81 1.79 8.05 6.96
CA VAL A 81 1.07 9.25 6.48
C VAL A 81 1.42 10.50 7.26
N HIS A 82 1.74 10.34 8.55
CA HIS A 82 2.00 11.47 9.42
C HIS A 82 3.40 12.08 9.23
N ILE A 83 4.24 11.47 8.39
CA ILE A 83 5.62 11.93 8.14
C ILE A 83 5.58 13.12 7.18
N GLY A 84 6.50 14.07 7.36
CA GLY A 84 6.61 15.31 6.58
C GLY A 84 6.34 15.23 5.06
N PRO A 85 6.80 14.20 4.32
CA PRO A 85 6.48 14.08 2.90
C PRO A 85 5.02 13.76 2.60
N PHE A 86 4.19 13.31 3.54
CA PHE A 86 2.79 12.95 3.29
C PHE A 86 1.76 13.84 4.01
N ARG A 87 2.23 14.81 4.82
CA ARG A 87 1.39 15.84 5.47
C ARG A 87 0.99 16.94 4.50
#